data_AF-A0ABD6AFW1-F1
#
_entry.id   AF-A0ABD6AFW1-F1
#
_cell.length_a   1.000
_cell.length_b   1.000
_cell.length_c   1.000
_cell.angle_alpha   90.00
_cell.angle_beta   90.00
_cell.angle_gamma   90.00
#
_symmetry.space_group_name_H-M   'P 1'
#
loop_
_entity.id
_entity.type
_entity.pdbx_description
1 polymer ?
#
loop_
_entity_poly.entity_id
_entity_poly.type
_entity_poly.pdbx_seq_one_letter_code
_entity_poly.pdbx_strand_id
1 'polypeptide(L)'
;REEDKRTMLEMVGHALWPRYDYEKFLILFGKGSNGKTTFFNVVTDLLGADNVAEHELQSLAENRFATADLYGKLANMAADMSGAKVTDVSKLKALTGGDRIMAERKGEQGFSFRNTATLMFGVNQPPAFGERLHSIQRRIVPVHLPYNFTTEADDGNPDAKKEGFVESMTTDEELSGLLNAALDGLDRLREHGDVSLPETGEERLEYYEKFSDPIKQFRVECLDNQRGYELPKAVVYQTYVRFCEANDFAPRDQRVFWRVLGQTTFTVDEYRPRVDGEQIRTLRAATLTSEGAQHIPPTMAHQVTLPFDDMADVDDTDRDDDADGDGDGDGDGQPTERSTVHDETPLADLSVADGYTTVTVEVLGFEENTAERGPAYSGTVRDATDMVDVIDFAGVAELAGLEAGKCYRISGTKLEIHDKYGPQLTFSEYATEVAEIQQGVGTTERGDRGANADLAESTDATDQAVTDGGATASDTPDAGGTTGEETPPESPDASSAVPDDATSTRADAVRLRELIEQAGSDGRLPRGELLAKATQWRGMDPETAETALATALTTGVLQEPETGVYEVV
;
A
#
# COMPACT_ATOMS: atom_id res chain seq x y z
N ARG A 1 -8.50 -0.99 4.01
CA ARG A 1 -8.61 -0.07 2.85
C ARG A 1 -9.90 -0.40 2.11
N GLU A 2 -10.39 0.45 1.19
CA GLU A 2 -11.56 0.10 0.36
C GLU A 2 -11.27 -1.10 -0.55
N GLU A 3 -10.04 -1.23 -1.03
CA GLU A 3 -9.59 -2.37 -1.83
C GLU A 3 -9.69 -3.68 -1.04
N ASP A 4 -9.20 -3.71 0.21
CA ASP A 4 -9.31 -4.90 1.08
C ASP A 4 -10.77 -5.34 1.28
N LYS A 5 -11.71 -4.40 1.40
CA LYS A 5 -13.14 -4.72 1.52
C LYS A 5 -13.65 -5.40 0.26
N ARG A 6 -13.25 -4.91 -0.92
CA ARG A 6 -13.60 -5.53 -2.21
C ARG A 6 -13.01 -6.93 -2.33
N THR A 7 -11.73 -7.11 -1.97
CA THR A 7 -11.04 -8.41 -1.93
C THR A 7 -11.77 -9.38 -1.00
N MET A 8 -12.18 -8.94 0.19
CA MET A 8 -12.93 -9.78 1.13
C MET A 8 -14.27 -10.22 0.56
N LEU A 9 -15.03 -9.31 -0.08
CA LEU A 9 -16.29 -9.65 -0.74
C LEU A 9 -16.11 -10.61 -1.93
N GLU A 10 -15.03 -10.46 -2.70
CA GLU A 10 -14.67 -11.41 -3.77
C GLU A 10 -14.39 -12.81 -3.22
N MET A 11 -13.70 -12.91 -2.07
CA MET A 11 -13.46 -14.19 -1.41
C MET A 11 -14.76 -14.81 -0.86
N VAL A 12 -15.70 -14.00 -0.35
CA VAL A 12 -17.04 -14.48 0.03
C VAL A 12 -17.82 -14.95 -1.21
N GLY A 13 -17.76 -14.20 -2.32
CA GLY A 13 -18.33 -14.60 -3.61
C GLY A 13 -17.74 -15.91 -4.13
N HIS A 14 -16.42 -16.11 -3.99
CA HIS A 14 -15.74 -17.36 -4.34
C HIS A 14 -16.31 -18.55 -3.56
N ALA A 15 -16.65 -18.40 -2.28
CA ALA A 15 -17.28 -19.46 -1.48
C ALA A 15 -18.68 -19.86 -1.97
N LEU A 16 -19.41 -18.96 -2.63
CA LEU A 16 -20.70 -19.28 -3.23
C LEU A 16 -20.57 -20.06 -4.55
N TRP A 17 -19.37 -20.10 -5.13
CA TRP A 17 -19.09 -20.83 -6.36
C TRP A 17 -18.31 -22.11 -6.03
N PRO A 18 -18.90 -23.32 -6.15
CA PRO A 18 -18.24 -24.58 -5.77
C PRO A 18 -17.19 -25.03 -6.79
N ARG A 19 -16.18 -24.18 -7.01
CA ARG A 19 -15.00 -24.35 -7.85
C ARG A 19 -13.81 -23.67 -7.16
N TYR A 20 -12.60 -24.03 -7.56
CA TYR A 20 -11.37 -23.50 -6.96
C TYR A 20 -10.39 -23.08 -8.05
N ASP A 21 -10.89 -22.31 -9.03
CA ASP A 21 -10.17 -22.03 -10.28
C ASP A 21 -9.06 -20.97 -10.09
N TYR A 22 -9.13 -20.16 -9.03
CA TYR A 22 -8.22 -19.03 -8.79
C TYR A 22 -7.00 -19.38 -7.93
N GLU A 23 -6.99 -20.57 -7.32
CA GLU A 23 -5.94 -21.04 -6.43
C GLU A 23 -5.60 -20.09 -5.24
N LYS A 24 -6.58 -19.36 -4.71
CA LYS A 24 -6.39 -18.40 -3.61
C LYS A 24 -6.95 -18.86 -2.27
N PHE A 25 -6.37 -18.39 -1.17
CA PHE A 25 -6.93 -18.49 0.18
C PHE A 25 -6.70 -17.20 0.96
N LEU A 26 -7.66 -16.85 1.80
CA LEU A 26 -7.67 -15.61 2.57
C LEU A 26 -6.96 -15.81 3.92
N ILE A 27 -6.06 -14.90 4.27
CA ILE A 27 -5.52 -14.74 5.62
C ILE A 27 -5.91 -13.36 6.13
N LEU A 28 -6.84 -13.32 7.09
CA LEU A 28 -7.13 -12.14 7.88
C LEU A 28 -6.20 -12.11 9.09
N PHE A 29 -5.40 -11.06 9.25
CA PHE A 29 -4.47 -10.93 10.37
C PHE A 29 -4.57 -9.58 11.07
N GLY A 30 -3.99 -9.48 12.27
CA GLY A 30 -4.05 -8.29 13.13
C GLY A 30 -4.39 -8.69 14.56
N LYS A 31 -4.30 -7.73 15.48
CA LYS A 31 -4.46 -7.94 16.92
C LYS A 31 -5.83 -8.57 17.27
N GLY A 32 -5.94 -9.14 18.47
CA GLY A 32 -7.22 -9.59 18.99
C GLY A 32 -8.27 -8.48 18.96
N SER A 33 -9.55 -8.85 18.92
CA SER A 33 -10.67 -7.89 18.94
C SER A 33 -10.81 -6.98 17.70
N ASN A 34 -10.30 -7.40 16.54
CA ASN A 34 -10.35 -6.65 15.28
C ASN A 34 -11.48 -7.06 14.31
N GLY A 35 -12.44 -7.87 14.77
CA GLY A 35 -13.60 -8.29 13.97
C GLY A 35 -13.43 -9.54 13.10
N LYS A 36 -12.28 -10.24 13.15
CA LYS A 36 -12.06 -11.53 12.43
C LYS A 36 -13.17 -12.55 12.70
N THR A 37 -13.44 -12.84 13.98
CA THR A 37 -14.48 -13.80 14.38
C THR A 37 -15.87 -13.33 13.97
N THR A 38 -16.17 -12.05 14.13
CA THR A 38 -17.43 -11.44 13.69
C THR A 38 -17.67 -11.63 12.20
N PHE A 39 -16.64 -11.39 11.38
CA PHE A 39 -16.70 -11.60 9.94
C PHE A 39 -17.02 -13.06 9.59
N PHE A 40 -16.31 -14.03 10.19
CA PHE A 40 -16.60 -15.45 9.93
C PHE A 40 -17.98 -15.89 10.41
N ASN A 41 -18.48 -15.35 11.52
CA ASN A 41 -19.83 -15.66 11.99
C ASN A 41 -20.89 -15.18 10.98
N VAL A 42 -20.80 -13.94 10.51
CA VAL A 42 -21.73 -13.39 9.52
C VAL A 42 -21.67 -14.16 8.19
N VAL A 43 -20.47 -14.53 7.73
CA VAL A 43 -20.31 -15.36 6.51
C VAL A 43 -20.83 -16.78 6.74
N THR A 44 -20.70 -17.33 7.95
CA THR A 44 -21.26 -18.65 8.29
C THR A 44 -22.78 -18.63 8.26
N ASP A 45 -23.41 -17.57 8.75
CA ASP A 45 -24.86 -17.41 8.70
C ASP A 45 -25.37 -17.23 7.26
N LEU A 46 -24.61 -16.52 6.41
CA LEU A 46 -24.89 -16.43 4.97
C LEU A 46 -24.82 -17.80 4.27
N LEU A 47 -23.76 -18.57 4.51
CA LEU A 47 -23.53 -19.86 3.85
C LEU A 47 -24.35 -21.00 4.46
N GLY A 48 -24.77 -20.86 5.71
CA GLY A 48 -25.31 -21.91 6.55
C GLY A 48 -24.21 -22.77 7.19
N ALA A 49 -24.34 -23.04 8.50
CA ALA A 49 -23.34 -23.78 9.28
C ALA A 49 -22.99 -25.17 8.70
N ASP A 50 -23.95 -25.86 8.10
CA ASP A 50 -23.72 -27.17 7.47
C ASP A 50 -22.79 -27.11 6.24
N ASN A 51 -22.59 -25.92 5.65
CA ASN A 51 -21.75 -25.71 4.47
C ASN A 51 -20.33 -25.22 4.84
N VAL A 52 -20.05 -25.00 6.12
CA VAL A 52 -18.76 -24.51 6.62
C VAL A 52 -18.01 -25.62 7.37
N ALA A 53 -16.69 -25.63 7.24
CA ALA A 53 -15.76 -26.37 8.09
C ALA A 53 -14.86 -25.40 8.87
N GLU A 54 -14.36 -25.82 10.03
CA GLU A 54 -13.60 -24.96 10.94
C GLU A 54 -12.23 -25.56 11.26
N HIS A 55 -11.48 -25.94 10.22
CA HIS A 55 -10.13 -26.49 10.39
C HIS A 55 -9.06 -25.42 10.24
N GLU A 56 -8.20 -25.35 11.25
CA GLU A 56 -6.96 -24.58 11.22
C GLU A 56 -6.07 -24.95 10.02
N LEU A 57 -5.36 -23.95 9.46
CA LEU A 57 -4.36 -24.12 8.40
C LEU A 57 -3.32 -25.22 8.70
N GLN A 58 -2.81 -25.31 9.93
CA GLN A 58 -1.88 -26.37 10.35
C GLN A 58 -2.53 -27.75 10.36
N SER A 59 -3.77 -27.84 10.87
CA SER A 59 -4.56 -29.07 10.83
C SER A 59 -4.78 -29.53 9.40
N LEU A 60 -5.13 -28.62 8.49
CA LEU A 60 -5.28 -28.96 7.06
C LEU A 60 -3.95 -29.35 6.40
N ALA A 61 -2.83 -28.76 6.83
CA ALA A 61 -1.50 -29.12 6.34
C ALA A 61 -1.05 -30.51 6.84
N GLU A 62 -1.35 -30.88 8.09
CA GLU A 62 -0.73 -32.03 8.76
C GLU A 62 -1.71 -33.22 8.93
N ASN A 63 -2.98 -32.96 9.18
CA ASN A 63 -3.99 -33.96 9.54
C ASN A 63 -4.84 -34.40 8.34
N ARG A 64 -4.75 -35.70 7.98
CA ARG A 64 -5.55 -36.30 6.88
C ARG A 64 -7.05 -36.43 7.17
N PHE A 65 -7.45 -36.41 8.45
CA PHE A 65 -8.86 -36.46 8.84
C PHE A 65 -9.52 -35.09 8.66
N ALA A 66 -8.80 -34.01 8.97
CA ALA A 66 -9.29 -32.64 8.79
C ALA A 66 -9.65 -32.35 7.32
N THR A 67 -8.83 -32.83 6.38
CA THR A 67 -9.12 -32.70 4.95
C THR A 67 -10.39 -33.43 4.51
N ALA A 68 -10.84 -34.47 5.21
CA ALA A 68 -12.05 -35.20 4.84
C ALA A 68 -13.34 -34.41 5.11
N ASP A 69 -13.31 -33.49 6.07
CA ASP A 69 -14.45 -32.68 6.47
C ASP A 69 -14.72 -31.52 5.50
N LEU A 70 -13.76 -31.21 4.61
CA LEU A 70 -13.94 -30.26 3.52
C LEU A 70 -14.80 -30.81 2.38
N TYR A 71 -15.04 -32.12 2.35
CA TYR A 71 -15.82 -32.74 1.29
C TYR A 71 -17.26 -32.23 1.28
N GLY A 72 -17.63 -31.52 0.20
CA GLY A 72 -18.98 -30.96 0.01
C GLY A 72 -19.21 -29.62 0.71
N LYS A 73 -18.17 -29.01 1.29
CA LYS A 73 -18.26 -27.69 1.94
C LYS A 73 -18.05 -26.56 0.93
N LEU A 74 -18.62 -25.39 1.25
CA LEU A 74 -18.47 -24.14 0.51
C LEU A 74 -17.31 -23.30 1.03
N ALA A 75 -17.04 -23.37 2.33
CA ALA A 75 -15.93 -22.66 2.95
C ALA A 75 -15.29 -23.47 4.08
N ASN A 76 -14.01 -23.20 4.31
CA ASN A 76 -13.34 -23.49 5.56
C ASN A 76 -12.97 -22.16 6.23
N MET A 77 -13.50 -21.90 7.41
CA MET A 77 -13.25 -20.68 8.17
C MET A 77 -12.77 -21.04 9.57
N ALA A 78 -11.52 -20.73 9.89
CA ALA A 78 -10.97 -20.94 11.22
C ALA A 78 -10.52 -19.61 11.79
N ALA A 79 -11.20 -19.15 12.85
CA ALA A 79 -10.72 -18.07 13.70
C ALA A 79 -9.73 -18.62 14.72
N ASP A 80 -8.72 -17.82 15.05
CA ASP A 80 -7.83 -18.02 16.19
C ASP A 80 -6.70 -19.04 15.99
N MET A 81 -5.93 -18.84 14.91
CA MET A 81 -4.65 -19.54 14.79
C MET A 81 -3.54 -18.80 15.55
N SER A 82 -2.85 -19.52 16.43
CA SER A 82 -1.51 -19.10 16.87
C SER A 82 -0.57 -19.06 15.66
N GLY A 83 0.36 -18.10 15.62
CA GLY A 83 1.29 -17.83 14.50
C GLY A 83 2.34 -18.93 14.27
N ALA A 84 1.92 -20.19 14.26
CA ALA A 84 2.83 -21.31 14.16
C ALA A 84 3.34 -21.53 12.74
N LYS A 85 4.53 -22.13 12.69
CA LYS A 85 5.29 -22.34 11.46
C LYS A 85 4.68 -23.47 10.67
N VAL A 86 4.43 -23.23 9.39
CA VAL A 86 3.91 -24.25 8.47
C VAL A 86 5.07 -24.84 7.70
N THR A 87 5.46 -26.07 8.04
CA THR A 87 6.62 -26.71 7.42
C THR A 87 6.30 -27.43 6.12
N ASP A 88 5.04 -27.80 5.89
CA ASP A 88 4.60 -28.41 4.64
C ASP A 88 3.42 -27.67 4.02
N VAL A 89 3.61 -27.24 2.77
CA VAL A 89 2.61 -26.52 1.97
C VAL A 89 1.99 -27.40 0.89
N SER A 90 2.44 -28.65 0.75
CA SER A 90 2.03 -29.53 -0.36
C SER A 90 0.53 -29.79 -0.35
N LYS A 91 -0.04 -30.04 0.83
CA LYS A 91 -1.50 -30.21 0.96
C LYS A 91 -2.27 -28.93 0.69
N LEU A 92 -1.77 -27.78 1.16
CA LEU A 92 -2.40 -26.49 0.84
C LEU A 92 -2.43 -26.25 -0.66
N LYS A 93 -1.32 -26.52 -1.37
CA LYS A 93 -1.28 -26.46 -2.83
C LYS A 93 -2.32 -27.37 -3.48
N ALA A 94 -2.44 -28.61 -3.02
CA ALA A 94 -3.42 -29.54 -3.56
C ALA A 94 -4.87 -29.09 -3.28
N LEU A 95 -5.15 -28.58 -2.08
CA LEU A 95 -6.46 -28.03 -1.67
C LEU A 95 -6.86 -26.81 -2.50
N THR A 96 -5.90 -25.97 -2.87
CA THR A 96 -6.16 -24.77 -3.67
C THR A 96 -6.04 -25.01 -5.17
N GLY A 97 -5.33 -26.04 -5.61
CA GLY A 97 -4.92 -26.24 -7.01
C GLY A 97 -5.89 -27.07 -7.85
N GLY A 98 -7.06 -27.43 -7.32
CA GLY A 98 -8.03 -28.28 -8.02
C GLY A 98 -7.63 -29.76 -8.17
N ASP A 99 -6.55 -30.17 -7.49
CA ASP A 99 -6.08 -31.55 -7.48
C ASP A 99 -7.07 -32.49 -6.77
N ARG A 100 -7.01 -33.78 -7.11
CA ARG A 100 -7.70 -34.82 -6.33
C ARG A 100 -6.89 -35.13 -5.08
N ILE A 101 -7.55 -35.04 -3.94
CA ILE A 101 -6.95 -35.25 -2.62
C ILE A 101 -7.54 -36.51 -2.03
N MET A 102 -6.66 -37.39 -1.55
CA MET A 102 -7.06 -38.56 -0.78
C MET A 102 -7.36 -38.14 0.66
N ALA A 103 -8.55 -38.46 1.12
CA ALA A 103 -8.99 -38.20 2.48
C ALA A 103 -9.50 -39.48 3.14
N GLU A 104 -9.35 -39.54 4.46
CA GLU A 104 -9.77 -40.68 5.26
C GLU A 104 -10.72 -40.19 6.35
N ARG A 105 -11.88 -40.83 6.49
CA ARG A 105 -12.74 -40.68 7.67
C ARG A 105 -12.43 -41.81 8.64
N LYS A 106 -12.45 -41.51 9.94
CA LYS A 106 -12.06 -42.48 10.97
C LYS A 106 -13.00 -43.69 10.94
N GLY A 107 -12.45 -44.86 10.61
CA GLY A 107 -13.22 -46.11 10.56
C GLY A 107 -13.95 -46.35 9.23
N GLU A 108 -13.73 -45.51 8.22
CA GLU A 108 -14.31 -45.65 6.88
C GLU A 108 -13.22 -45.87 5.83
N GLN A 109 -13.61 -46.30 4.63
CA GLN A 109 -12.69 -46.40 3.50
C GLN A 109 -12.30 -45.00 3.02
N GLY A 110 -11.01 -44.80 2.75
CA GLY A 110 -10.53 -43.55 2.16
C GLY A 110 -11.19 -43.27 0.81
N PHE A 111 -11.41 -41.99 0.51
CA PHE A 111 -12.03 -41.53 -0.73
C PHE A 111 -11.21 -40.36 -1.31
N SER A 112 -11.34 -40.15 -2.63
CA SER A 112 -10.71 -39.02 -3.31
C SER A 112 -11.74 -37.95 -3.64
N PHE A 113 -11.44 -36.69 -3.40
CA PHE A 113 -12.30 -35.58 -3.83
C PHE A 113 -11.47 -34.38 -4.31
N ARG A 114 -12.13 -33.44 -5.00
CA ARG A 114 -11.56 -32.12 -5.30
C ARG A 114 -12.15 -31.12 -4.34
N ASN A 115 -11.30 -30.27 -3.75
CA ASN A 115 -11.78 -29.25 -2.84
C ASN A 115 -12.60 -28.19 -3.59
N THR A 116 -13.76 -27.86 -3.03
CA THR A 116 -14.61 -26.74 -3.45
C THR A 116 -14.72 -25.68 -2.37
N ALA A 117 -14.21 -25.95 -1.17
CA ALA A 117 -14.38 -25.09 -0.01
C ALA A 117 -13.31 -24.00 -0.01
N THR A 118 -13.72 -22.73 -0.16
CA THR A 118 -12.83 -21.57 -0.05
C THR A 118 -12.16 -21.54 1.30
N LEU A 119 -10.83 -21.51 1.33
CA LEU A 119 -10.07 -21.49 2.57
C LEU A 119 -9.90 -20.03 3.06
N MET A 120 -10.36 -19.76 4.28
CA MET A 120 -10.20 -18.47 4.96
C MET A 120 -9.71 -18.70 6.39
N PHE A 121 -8.67 -17.96 6.80
CA PHE A 121 -8.05 -18.12 8.09
C PHE A 121 -7.93 -16.78 8.80
N GLY A 122 -8.35 -16.75 10.06
CA GLY A 122 -8.21 -15.61 10.95
C GLY A 122 -7.09 -15.89 11.94
N VAL A 123 -6.02 -15.10 11.86
CA VAL A 123 -4.81 -15.29 12.67
C VAL A 123 -4.46 -14.00 13.39
N ASN A 124 -3.75 -14.07 14.52
CA ASN A 124 -3.20 -12.83 15.10
C ASN A 124 -1.94 -12.40 14.35
N GLN A 125 -1.12 -13.39 13.97
CA GLN A 125 0.09 -13.22 13.20
C GLN A 125 0.08 -14.16 11.99
N PRO A 126 0.42 -13.67 10.78
CA PRO A 126 0.58 -14.52 9.61
C PRO A 126 1.55 -15.69 9.87
N PRO A 127 1.20 -16.93 9.48
CA PRO A 127 2.07 -18.09 9.68
C PRO A 127 3.37 -17.96 8.89
N ALA A 128 4.49 -18.28 9.54
CA ALA A 128 5.78 -18.31 8.88
C ALA A 128 5.91 -19.54 7.96
N PHE A 129 6.03 -19.30 6.65
CA PHE A 129 6.27 -20.35 5.65
C PHE A 129 7.77 -20.59 5.35
N GLY A 130 8.67 -19.74 5.85
CA GLY A 130 10.11 -19.83 5.61
C GLY A 130 10.45 -19.81 4.11
N GLU A 131 11.44 -20.62 3.70
CA GLU A 131 11.88 -20.74 2.30
C GLU A 131 10.77 -21.13 1.31
N ARG A 132 9.63 -21.65 1.80
CA ARG A 132 8.51 -22.10 0.97
C ARG A 132 7.53 -20.98 0.64
N LEU A 133 7.68 -19.80 1.23
CA LEU A 133 6.78 -18.67 1.03
C LEU A 133 6.63 -18.33 -0.46
N HIS A 134 7.74 -18.23 -1.20
CA HIS A 134 7.72 -18.03 -2.66
C HIS A 134 6.87 -19.05 -3.43
N SER A 135 6.81 -20.28 -2.94
CA SER A 135 6.09 -21.36 -3.62
C SER A 135 4.57 -21.32 -3.38
N ILE A 136 4.11 -20.57 -2.38
CA ILE A 136 2.70 -20.45 -1.99
C ILE A 136 2.20 -19.00 -2.07
N GLN A 137 3.09 -18.00 -2.21
CA GLN A 137 2.76 -16.57 -2.16
C GLN A 137 1.62 -16.16 -3.11
N ARG A 138 1.59 -16.71 -4.33
CA ARG A 138 0.56 -16.40 -5.33
C ARG A 138 -0.84 -16.85 -4.91
N ARG A 139 -0.93 -17.71 -3.89
CA ARG A 139 -2.17 -18.26 -3.33
C ARG A 139 -2.63 -17.50 -2.09
N ILE A 140 -1.73 -16.76 -1.44
CA ILE A 140 -2.06 -16.01 -0.22
C ILE A 140 -2.75 -14.71 -0.63
N VAL A 141 -3.92 -14.47 -0.05
CA VAL A 141 -4.64 -13.18 -0.05
C VAL A 141 -4.54 -12.64 1.38
N PRO A 142 -3.51 -11.82 1.68
CA PRO A 142 -3.30 -11.33 3.05
C PRO A 142 -4.03 -10.00 3.25
N VAL A 143 -4.85 -9.91 4.30
CA VAL A 143 -5.58 -8.69 4.67
C VAL A 143 -5.30 -8.37 6.13
N HIS A 144 -4.67 -7.22 6.38
CA HIS A 144 -4.50 -6.68 7.73
C HIS A 144 -5.78 -5.99 8.18
N LEU A 145 -6.24 -6.33 9.39
CA LEU A 145 -7.33 -5.67 10.08
C LEU A 145 -6.72 -4.84 11.22
N PRO A 146 -6.48 -3.53 10.99
CA PRO A 146 -5.72 -2.66 11.90
C PRO A 146 -6.55 -2.15 13.08
N TYR A 147 -7.87 -2.37 13.08
CA TYR A 147 -8.76 -1.85 14.12
C TYR A 147 -8.75 -2.73 15.36
N ASN A 148 -8.93 -2.14 16.52
CA ASN A 148 -9.09 -2.86 17.78
C ASN A 148 -10.36 -2.38 18.48
N PHE A 149 -11.42 -3.16 18.39
CA PHE A 149 -12.70 -2.81 18.98
C PHE A 149 -12.68 -3.08 20.49
N THR A 150 -13.01 -2.09 21.30
CA THR A 150 -12.94 -2.20 22.77
C THR A 150 -14.33 -2.37 23.37
N THR A 151 -14.40 -2.99 24.55
CA THR A 151 -15.63 -3.09 25.35
C THR A 151 -15.85 -1.87 26.23
N GLU A 152 -14.93 -0.91 26.23
CA GLU A 152 -15.05 0.30 27.03
C GLU A 152 -16.07 1.23 26.37
N ALA A 153 -17.23 1.32 27.03
CA ALA A 153 -18.31 2.22 26.67
C ALA A 153 -17.91 3.63 27.08
N ASP A 154 -17.22 4.33 26.19
CA ASP A 154 -17.26 5.80 26.21
C ASP A 154 -18.22 6.25 25.11
N ASP A 155 -19.17 7.10 25.49
CA ASP A 155 -20.30 7.55 24.66
C ASP A 155 -19.80 8.49 23.55
N GLY A 156 -19.03 7.93 22.60
CA GLY A 156 -18.33 8.68 21.58
C GLY A 156 -17.17 7.92 20.92
N ASN A 157 -16.74 6.78 21.46
CA ASN A 157 -15.69 5.99 20.84
C ASN A 157 -16.23 5.26 19.58
N PRO A 158 -15.75 5.60 18.36
CA PRO A 158 -16.16 4.92 17.13
C PRO A 158 -15.78 3.42 17.11
N ASP A 159 -14.79 3.02 17.93
CA ASP A 159 -14.28 1.66 18.03
C ASP A 159 -14.93 0.85 19.17
N ALA A 160 -15.96 1.40 19.84
CA ALA A 160 -16.70 0.66 20.84
C ALA A 160 -17.47 -0.52 20.20
N LYS A 161 -17.38 -1.70 20.82
CA LYS A 161 -18.17 -2.86 20.42
C LYS A 161 -19.65 -2.55 20.60
N LYS A 162 -20.40 -2.70 19.51
CA LYS A 162 -21.86 -2.59 19.54
C LYS A 162 -22.45 -3.90 20.04
N GLU A 163 -23.18 -3.85 21.15
CA GLU A 163 -23.98 -4.99 21.59
C GLU A 163 -25.00 -5.37 20.50
N GLY A 164 -25.18 -6.67 20.27
CA GLY A 164 -26.12 -7.14 19.24
C GLY A 164 -25.66 -6.92 17.79
N PHE A 165 -24.39 -6.53 17.55
CA PHE A 165 -23.94 -6.20 16.20
C PHE A 165 -24.08 -7.36 15.22
N VAL A 166 -23.70 -8.57 15.63
CA VAL A 166 -23.83 -9.77 14.78
C VAL A 166 -25.31 -10.00 14.46
N GLU A 167 -26.15 -9.99 15.49
CA GLU A 167 -27.60 -10.19 15.37
C GLU A 167 -28.25 -9.14 14.47
N SER A 168 -27.76 -7.90 14.50
CA SER A 168 -28.23 -6.83 13.61
C SER A 168 -27.80 -7.03 12.15
N MET A 169 -26.66 -7.69 11.92
CA MET A 169 -26.10 -7.98 10.59
C MET A 169 -26.60 -9.31 10.00
N THR A 170 -27.20 -10.18 10.82
CA THR A 170 -27.64 -11.52 10.42
C THR A 170 -29.17 -11.61 10.27
N THR A 171 -29.83 -10.48 10.04
CA THR A 171 -31.25 -10.46 9.66
C THR A 171 -31.41 -10.93 8.21
N ASP A 172 -32.57 -11.47 7.85
CA ASP A 172 -32.82 -11.97 6.48
C ASP A 172 -32.58 -10.89 5.41
N GLU A 173 -32.90 -9.63 5.72
CA GLU A 173 -32.72 -8.47 4.83
C GLU A 173 -31.23 -8.13 4.65
N GLU A 174 -30.46 -8.06 5.74
CA GLU A 174 -29.02 -7.79 5.71
C GLU A 174 -28.23 -8.94 5.06
N LEU A 175 -28.59 -10.19 5.35
CA LEU A 175 -27.99 -11.36 4.69
C LEU A 175 -28.30 -11.39 3.19
N SER A 176 -29.50 -10.98 2.78
CA SER A 176 -29.84 -10.82 1.37
C SER A 176 -29.01 -9.70 0.72
N GLY A 177 -28.78 -8.60 1.44
CA GLY A 177 -27.88 -7.53 1.01
C GLY A 177 -26.43 -8.01 0.83
N LEU A 178 -25.92 -8.74 1.82
CA LEU A 178 -24.59 -9.34 1.78
C LEU A 178 -24.45 -10.36 0.64
N LEU A 179 -25.48 -11.17 0.39
CA LEU A 179 -25.53 -12.09 -0.74
C LEU A 179 -25.35 -11.34 -2.07
N ASN A 180 -26.09 -10.26 -2.28
CA ASN A 180 -25.95 -9.45 -3.49
C ASN A 180 -24.54 -8.85 -3.62
N ALA A 181 -23.99 -8.32 -2.52
CA ALA A 181 -22.62 -7.78 -2.51
C ALA A 181 -21.55 -8.86 -2.80
N ALA A 182 -21.76 -10.09 -2.32
CA ALA A 182 -20.91 -11.23 -2.60
C ALA A 182 -21.03 -11.72 -4.06
N LEU A 183 -22.23 -11.67 -4.65
CA LEU A 183 -22.46 -11.96 -6.07
C LEU A 183 -21.78 -10.91 -6.97
N ASP A 184 -21.88 -9.62 -6.63
CA ASP A 184 -21.14 -8.57 -7.33
C ASP A 184 -19.62 -8.78 -7.20
N GLY A 185 -19.15 -9.28 -6.05
CA GLY A 185 -17.77 -9.71 -5.86
C GLY A 185 -17.38 -10.89 -6.75
N LEU A 186 -18.24 -11.90 -6.83
CA LEU A 186 -18.03 -13.05 -7.70
C LEU A 186 -17.95 -12.64 -9.18
N ASP A 187 -18.80 -11.71 -9.63
CA ASP A 187 -18.78 -11.22 -11.01
C ASP A 187 -17.49 -10.45 -11.30
N ARG A 188 -17.04 -9.56 -10.41
CA ARG A 188 -15.71 -8.92 -10.54
C ARG A 188 -14.58 -9.93 -10.62
N LEU A 189 -14.58 -10.93 -9.75
CA LEU A 189 -13.58 -11.99 -9.73
C LEU A 189 -13.55 -12.78 -11.06
N ARG A 190 -14.71 -12.95 -11.70
CA ARG A 190 -14.84 -13.61 -13.02
C ARG A 190 -14.40 -12.73 -14.17
N GLU A 191 -14.71 -11.44 -14.13
CA GLU A 191 -14.32 -10.47 -15.14
C GLU A 191 -12.81 -10.22 -15.14
N HIS A 192 -12.20 -10.04 -13.96
CA HIS A 192 -10.76 -9.80 -13.83
C HIS A 192 -9.93 -11.07 -14.00
N GLY A 193 -10.50 -12.25 -13.73
CA GLY A 193 -9.81 -13.54 -13.84
C GLY A 193 -8.83 -13.86 -12.69
N ASP A 194 -8.66 -12.95 -11.73
CA ASP A 194 -7.98 -13.18 -10.47
C ASP A 194 -8.58 -12.28 -9.36
N VAL A 195 -8.28 -12.58 -8.10
CA VAL A 195 -8.67 -11.76 -6.95
C VAL A 195 -8.03 -10.38 -7.04
N SER A 196 -8.84 -9.33 -6.88
CA SER A 196 -8.42 -7.94 -6.88
C SER A 196 -7.58 -7.66 -5.64
N LEU A 197 -6.28 -7.50 -5.83
CA LEU A 197 -5.32 -7.22 -4.76
C LEU A 197 -4.63 -5.88 -5.05
N PRO A 198 -4.53 -4.98 -4.06
CA PRO A 198 -3.89 -3.68 -4.26
C PRO A 198 -2.39 -3.80 -4.53
N GLU A 199 -1.74 -4.76 -3.89
CA GLU A 199 -0.31 -4.98 -4.03
C GLU A 199 0.02 -5.85 -5.24
N THR A 200 1.15 -5.56 -5.88
CA THR A 200 1.84 -6.50 -6.77
C THR A 200 2.29 -7.76 -6.03
N GLY A 201 2.74 -8.78 -6.75
CA GLY A 201 3.22 -10.03 -6.13
C GLY A 201 4.41 -9.83 -5.18
N GLU A 202 5.31 -8.90 -5.49
CA GLU A 202 6.49 -8.58 -4.67
C GLU A 202 6.11 -7.76 -3.43
N GLU A 203 5.34 -6.69 -3.61
CA GLU A 203 4.82 -5.88 -2.51
C GLU A 203 4.00 -6.72 -1.53
N ARG A 204 3.20 -7.68 -2.04
CA ARG A 204 2.43 -8.60 -1.19
C ARG A 204 3.32 -9.52 -0.37
N LEU A 205 4.43 -9.98 -0.95
CA LEU A 205 5.40 -10.80 -0.24
C LEU A 205 6.04 -10.00 0.90
N GLU A 206 6.51 -8.79 0.58
CA GLU A 206 7.09 -7.89 1.56
C GLU A 206 6.09 -7.55 2.67
N TYR A 207 4.86 -7.22 2.28
CA TYR A 207 3.75 -6.96 3.18
C TYR A 207 3.47 -8.17 4.09
N TYR A 208 3.38 -9.38 3.53
CA TYR A 208 3.19 -10.59 4.32
C TYR A 208 4.34 -10.83 5.30
N GLU A 209 5.57 -10.71 4.83
CA GLU A 209 6.77 -10.93 5.63
C GLU A 209 6.89 -9.94 6.79
N LYS A 210 6.52 -8.69 6.55
CA LYS A 210 6.51 -7.60 7.52
C LYS A 210 5.73 -7.96 8.78
N PHE A 211 4.59 -8.62 8.63
CA PHE A 211 3.73 -9.05 9.74
C PHE A 211 4.00 -10.49 10.21
N SER A 212 4.67 -11.32 9.41
CA SER A 212 5.00 -12.70 9.80
C SER A 212 6.15 -12.83 10.83
N ASP A 213 6.96 -11.79 11.03
CA ASP A 213 8.04 -11.78 12.02
C ASP A 213 7.72 -10.77 13.15
N PRO A 214 7.64 -11.20 14.42
CA PRO A 214 7.31 -10.29 15.53
C PRO A 214 8.28 -9.11 15.67
N ILE A 215 9.54 -9.26 15.24
CA ILE A 215 10.54 -8.18 15.29
C ILE A 215 10.27 -7.17 14.19
N LYS A 216 9.96 -7.62 12.98
CA LYS A 216 9.57 -6.73 11.87
C LYS A 216 8.27 -6.01 12.18
N GLN A 217 7.31 -6.70 12.80
CA GLN A 217 6.05 -6.10 13.25
C GLN A 217 6.29 -5.08 14.36
N PHE A 218 7.05 -5.44 15.40
CA PHE A 218 7.42 -4.51 16.47
C PHE A 218 8.09 -3.25 15.93
N ARG A 219 8.99 -3.40 14.96
CA ARG A 219 9.61 -2.25 14.33
C ARG A 219 8.57 -1.29 13.75
N VAL A 220 7.61 -1.81 13.00
CA VAL A 220 6.66 -0.99 12.24
C VAL A 220 5.66 -0.35 13.17
N GLU A 221 5.18 -1.10 14.15
CA GLU A 221 4.09 -0.65 15.01
C GLU A 221 4.59 0.18 16.19
N CYS A 222 5.79 -0.12 16.72
CA CYS A 222 6.24 0.42 18.01
C CYS A 222 7.42 1.38 17.90
N LEU A 223 8.18 1.40 16.80
CA LEU A 223 9.43 2.18 16.70
C LEU A 223 9.39 3.14 15.53
N ASP A 224 9.96 4.33 15.74
CA ASP A 224 10.19 5.29 14.68
C ASP A 224 11.59 5.91 14.77
N ASN A 225 12.11 6.38 13.62
CA ASN A 225 13.38 7.08 13.55
C ASN A 225 13.12 8.61 13.62
N GLN A 226 13.24 9.22 14.80
CA GLN A 226 13.01 10.66 14.97
C GLN A 226 14.22 11.35 15.58
N ARG A 227 14.80 12.35 14.88
CA ARG A 227 15.93 13.14 15.39
C ARG A 227 15.51 13.92 16.65
N GLY A 228 16.46 14.12 17.57
CA GLY A 228 16.20 14.74 18.88
C GLY A 228 15.72 13.75 19.94
N TYR A 229 15.23 12.59 19.54
CA TYR A 229 14.83 11.52 20.45
C TYR A 229 15.89 10.43 20.54
N GLU A 230 15.99 9.86 21.73
CA GLU A 230 16.94 8.81 22.04
C GLU A 230 16.25 7.71 22.84
N LEU A 231 16.60 6.46 22.53
CA LEU A 231 16.03 5.31 23.23
C LEU A 231 17.13 4.41 23.80
N PRO A 232 17.16 4.18 25.13
CA PRO A 232 18.04 3.17 25.70
C PRO A 232 17.75 1.79 25.10
N LYS A 233 18.79 1.05 24.70
CA LYS A 233 18.64 -0.29 24.12
C LYS A 233 17.94 -1.26 25.09
N ALA A 234 18.11 -1.06 26.38
CA ALA A 234 17.42 -1.85 27.40
C ALA A 234 15.90 -1.65 27.32
N VAL A 235 15.45 -0.38 27.19
CA VAL A 235 14.04 -0.04 27.01
C VAL A 235 13.51 -0.69 25.74
N VAL A 236 14.15 -0.48 24.59
CA VAL A 236 13.69 -1.02 23.29
C VAL A 236 13.44 -2.53 23.36
N TYR A 237 14.38 -3.30 23.92
CA TYR A 237 14.21 -4.75 24.02
C TYR A 237 13.13 -5.16 25.03
N GLN A 238 13.00 -4.47 26.16
CA GLN A 238 11.97 -4.78 27.15
C GLN A 238 10.57 -4.40 26.65
N THR A 239 10.44 -3.27 25.95
CA THR A 239 9.22 -2.88 25.24
C THR A 239 8.86 -3.94 24.19
N TYR A 240 9.83 -4.47 23.44
CA TYR A 240 9.60 -5.60 22.53
C TYR A 240 9.11 -6.86 23.25
N VAL A 241 9.67 -7.21 24.41
CA VAL A 241 9.22 -8.37 25.18
C VAL A 241 7.77 -8.21 25.63
N ARG A 242 7.39 -7.03 26.16
CA ARG A 242 6.01 -6.74 26.55
C ARG A 242 5.07 -6.69 25.36
N PHE A 243 5.52 -6.17 24.22
CA PHE A 243 4.78 -6.22 22.95
C PHE A 243 4.53 -7.68 22.53
N CYS A 244 5.52 -8.56 22.63
CA CYS A 244 5.34 -9.99 22.36
C CYS A 244 4.34 -10.63 23.32
N GLU A 245 4.43 -10.35 24.62
CA GLU A 245 3.48 -10.86 25.62
C GLU A 245 2.04 -10.39 25.33
N ALA A 246 1.86 -9.11 24.99
CA ALA A 246 0.55 -8.52 24.68
C ALA A 246 -0.08 -9.06 23.40
N ASN A 247 0.72 -9.64 22.50
CA ASN A 247 0.27 -10.20 21.21
C ASN A 247 0.40 -11.73 21.15
N ASP A 248 0.66 -12.41 22.27
CA ASP A 248 0.88 -13.86 22.35
C ASP A 248 2.01 -14.39 21.45
N PHE A 249 3.04 -13.57 21.23
CA PHE A 249 4.24 -13.96 20.49
C PHE A 249 5.30 -14.51 21.43
N ALA A 250 6.03 -15.52 20.97
CA ALA A 250 7.24 -15.97 21.65
C ALA A 250 8.38 -14.97 21.36
N PRO A 251 8.90 -14.22 22.36
CA PRO A 251 9.96 -13.26 22.14
C PRO A 251 11.24 -13.98 21.71
N ARG A 252 11.96 -13.36 20.77
CA ARG A 252 13.29 -13.84 20.37
C ARG A 252 14.36 -13.38 21.35
N ASP A 253 15.45 -14.12 21.42
CA ASP A 253 16.59 -13.73 22.25
C ASP A 253 17.16 -12.38 21.79
N GLN A 254 17.74 -11.63 22.72
CA GLN A 254 18.20 -10.27 22.48
C GLN A 254 19.21 -10.15 21.32
N ARG A 255 20.06 -11.15 21.09
CA ARG A 255 21.03 -11.15 19.99
C ARG A 255 20.32 -11.33 18.65
N VAL A 256 19.33 -12.22 18.57
CA VAL A 256 18.51 -12.38 17.36
C VAL A 256 17.68 -11.13 17.10
N PHE A 257 17.08 -10.54 18.14
CA PHE A 257 16.34 -9.28 18.07
C PHE A 257 17.14 -8.17 17.39
N TRP A 258 18.31 -7.82 17.93
CA TRP A 258 19.12 -6.73 17.37
C TRP A 258 19.63 -7.02 15.95
N ARG A 259 19.94 -8.28 15.64
CA ARG A 259 20.36 -8.68 14.30
C ARG A 259 19.25 -8.48 13.27
N VAL A 260 18.02 -8.92 13.58
CA VAL A 260 16.87 -8.80 12.66
C VAL A 260 16.42 -7.34 12.59
N LEU A 261 16.37 -6.63 13.72
CA LEU A 261 16.00 -5.21 13.73
C LEU A 261 16.93 -4.36 12.86
N GLY A 262 18.24 -4.66 12.83
CA GLY A 262 19.22 -4.01 11.95
C GLY A 262 19.16 -4.42 10.48
N GLN A 263 18.42 -5.48 10.13
CA GLN A 263 18.00 -5.79 8.74
C GLN A 263 16.70 -5.05 8.36
N THR A 264 16.19 -4.32 9.34
CA THR A 264 15.26 -3.21 9.31
C THR A 264 15.43 -2.15 8.23
N THR A 265 14.40 -1.35 7.96
CA THR A 265 14.58 0.08 7.62
C THR A 265 14.95 0.94 8.84
N PHE A 266 15.40 0.35 9.97
CA PHE A 266 15.56 1.05 11.25
C PHE A 266 16.99 1.44 11.39
N THR A 267 17.21 2.70 11.74
CA THR A 267 18.56 3.19 11.89
C THR A 267 19.03 2.83 13.30
N VAL A 268 19.88 1.80 13.39
CA VAL A 268 20.50 1.39 14.64
C VAL A 268 21.81 2.17 14.81
N ASP A 269 21.71 3.45 15.18
CA ASP A 269 22.88 4.28 15.51
C ASP A 269 23.12 4.30 17.02
N GLU A 270 24.17 3.60 17.46
CA GLU A 270 24.45 3.35 18.87
C GLU A 270 25.48 4.31 19.45
N TYR A 271 25.19 4.86 20.63
CA TYR A 271 26.15 5.59 21.43
C TYR A 271 26.04 5.26 22.92
N ARG A 272 26.94 5.83 23.73
CA ARG A 272 27.05 5.53 25.17
C ARG A 272 27.09 6.79 26.03
N PRO A 273 25.94 7.44 26.26
CA PRO A 273 25.88 8.57 27.20
C PRO A 273 26.21 8.12 28.62
N ARG A 274 26.71 9.05 29.42
CA ARG A 274 26.77 8.88 30.87
C ARG A 274 25.54 9.51 31.49
N VAL A 275 24.72 8.68 32.13
CA VAL A 275 23.54 9.10 32.90
C VAL A 275 23.79 8.64 34.33
N ASP A 276 23.72 9.55 35.30
CA ASP A 276 24.00 9.28 36.73
C ASP A 276 25.32 8.56 37.01
N GLY A 277 26.34 8.81 36.17
CA GLY A 277 27.67 8.21 36.30
C GLY A 277 27.83 6.83 35.65
N GLU A 278 26.75 6.22 35.18
CA GLU A 278 26.76 4.95 34.45
C GLU A 278 26.74 5.15 32.94
N GLN A 279 27.44 4.28 32.19
CA GLN A 279 27.36 4.28 30.73
C GLN A 279 26.21 3.39 30.27
N ILE A 280 25.20 4.00 29.67
CA ILE A 280 24.03 3.29 29.13
C ILE A 280 24.22 3.14 27.62
N ARG A 281 23.78 2.04 27.01
CA ARG A 281 23.77 1.90 25.55
C ARG A 281 22.47 2.48 25.01
N THR A 282 22.57 3.48 24.15
CA THR A 282 21.42 4.28 23.70
C THR A 282 21.44 4.40 22.17
N LEU A 283 20.27 4.38 21.56
CA LEU A 283 20.07 4.63 20.13
C LEU A 283 19.82 6.12 19.91
N ARG A 284 20.48 6.70 18.90
CA ARG A 284 20.20 8.05 18.42
C ARG A 284 19.04 8.04 17.44
N ALA A 285 18.35 9.17 17.36
CA ALA A 285 17.28 9.41 16.41
C ALA A 285 16.21 8.30 16.43
N ALA A 286 15.84 7.86 17.64
CA ALA A 286 14.95 6.73 17.86
C ALA A 286 13.89 7.11 18.88
N THR A 287 12.64 6.79 18.58
CA THR A 287 11.49 7.05 19.45
C THR A 287 10.50 5.89 19.41
N LEU A 288 9.54 5.89 20.35
CA LEU A 288 8.42 4.97 20.36
C LEU A 288 7.20 5.66 19.77
N THR A 289 6.44 4.93 18.97
CA THR A 289 5.11 5.35 18.53
C THR A 289 4.13 5.32 19.71
N SER A 290 2.90 5.81 19.51
CA SER A 290 1.82 5.69 20.50
C SER A 290 1.52 4.23 20.88
N GLU A 291 1.59 3.28 19.94
CA GLU A 291 1.48 1.85 20.25
C GLU A 291 2.71 1.36 21.03
N GLY A 292 3.92 1.76 20.64
CA GLY A 292 5.14 1.39 21.35
C GLY A 292 5.18 1.87 22.80
N ALA A 293 4.64 3.06 23.06
CA ALA A 293 4.56 3.65 24.38
C ALA A 293 3.72 2.82 25.37
N GLN A 294 2.64 2.18 24.90
CA GLN A 294 1.79 1.32 25.72
C GLN A 294 2.53 0.10 26.29
N HIS A 295 3.59 -0.34 25.61
CA HIS A 295 4.37 -1.52 25.99
C HIS A 295 5.61 -1.19 26.84
N ILE A 296 5.84 0.08 27.19
CA ILE A 296 6.97 0.46 28.05
C ILE A 296 6.82 -0.19 29.43
N PRO A 297 7.86 -0.84 29.99
CA PRO A 297 7.82 -1.28 31.38
C PRO A 297 7.66 -0.07 32.33
N PRO A 298 6.73 -0.10 33.31
CA PRO A 298 6.52 1.03 34.22
C PRO A 298 7.81 1.47 34.96
N THR A 299 8.68 0.51 35.25
CA THR A 299 9.98 0.74 35.89
C THR A 299 10.99 1.48 35.01
N MET A 300 10.73 1.63 33.71
CA MET A 300 11.64 2.24 32.73
C MET A 300 11.03 3.47 32.04
N ALA A 301 9.77 3.82 32.35
CA ALA A 301 9.08 4.96 31.72
C ALA A 301 9.85 6.28 31.87
N HIS A 302 10.46 6.52 33.03
CA HIS A 302 11.29 7.70 33.29
C HIS A 302 12.59 7.80 32.45
N GLN A 303 12.92 6.78 31.67
CA GLN A 303 14.11 6.73 30.83
C GLN A 303 13.82 7.05 29.36
N VAL A 304 12.58 7.41 29.05
CA VAL A 304 12.08 7.66 27.70
C VAL A 304 11.49 9.05 27.66
N THR A 305 11.81 9.79 26.60
CA THR A 305 11.10 11.01 26.22
C THR A 305 10.26 10.68 24.99
N LEU A 306 8.94 10.90 25.05
CA LEU A 306 8.04 10.62 23.94
C LEU A 306 7.67 11.93 23.22
N PRO A 307 7.47 11.90 21.89
CA PRO A 307 7.21 13.10 21.10
C PRO A 307 5.86 13.77 21.36
N PHE A 308 5.00 13.12 22.15
CA PHE A 308 3.69 13.63 22.54
C PHE A 308 3.70 14.24 23.96
N ASP A 309 4.80 14.13 24.70
CA ASP A 309 4.89 14.67 26.07
C ASP A 309 5.02 16.21 26.08
N ASP A 310 5.53 16.81 25.00
CA ASP A 310 5.71 18.28 24.87
C ASP A 310 4.38 19.05 24.65
N MET A 311 3.23 18.36 24.60
CA MET A 311 1.90 19.00 24.51
C MET A 311 1.24 19.28 25.87
N ALA A 312 1.88 18.92 26.99
CA ALA A 312 1.25 18.95 28.32
C ALA A 312 1.51 20.21 29.17
N ASP A 313 2.28 21.20 28.69
CA ASP A 313 2.57 22.42 29.47
C ASP A 313 1.78 23.65 28.98
N VAL A 314 0.46 23.64 29.18
CA VAL A 314 -0.36 24.87 29.32
C VAL A 314 -1.41 24.65 30.41
N ASP A 315 -0.98 24.53 31.67
CA ASP A 315 -1.74 25.09 32.79
C ASP A 315 -0.83 25.25 34.01
N ASP A 316 -0.26 26.45 34.16
CA ASP A 316 0.33 26.90 35.42
C ASP A 316 -0.48 28.12 35.88
N THR A 317 -1.79 27.91 36.08
CA THR A 317 -2.57 28.76 36.97
C THR A 317 -2.84 28.01 38.26
N ASP A 318 -1.96 28.19 39.25
CA ASP A 318 -2.34 28.25 40.67
C ASP A 318 -1.10 28.66 41.49
N ARG A 319 -0.88 29.97 41.57
CA ARG A 319 -0.23 30.59 42.73
C ARG A 319 -1.08 31.79 43.16
N ASP A 320 -1.87 31.54 44.20
CA ASP A 320 -2.42 32.55 45.08
C ASP A 320 -1.31 33.49 45.57
N ASP A 321 -1.51 34.80 45.43
CA ASP A 321 -1.09 35.79 46.43
C ASP A 321 -1.88 37.10 46.24
N ASP A 322 -2.74 37.37 47.21
CA ASP A 322 -3.47 38.62 47.42
C ASP A 322 -2.51 39.81 47.65
N ALA A 323 -2.74 40.94 46.97
CA ALA A 323 -2.54 42.28 47.55
C ALA A 323 -3.09 43.41 46.65
N ASP A 324 -3.93 44.25 47.26
CA ASP A 324 -4.53 45.48 46.74
C ASP A 324 -3.53 46.52 46.20
N GLY A 325 -3.96 47.31 45.21
CA GLY A 325 -3.26 48.55 44.83
C GLY A 325 -3.88 49.29 43.65
N ASP A 326 -4.78 50.24 43.95
CA ASP A 326 -5.30 51.25 43.02
C ASP A 326 -4.19 52.03 42.29
N GLY A 327 -4.41 52.35 41.00
CA GLY A 327 -3.51 53.23 40.24
C GLY A 327 -3.98 53.49 38.81
N ASP A 328 -4.82 54.52 38.65
CA ASP A 328 -5.16 55.14 37.36
C ASP A 328 -3.91 55.60 36.59
N GLY A 329 -3.90 55.35 35.28
CA GLY A 329 -2.84 55.80 34.39
C GLY A 329 -3.19 55.64 32.91
N ASP A 330 -3.91 56.62 32.36
CA ASP A 330 -4.10 56.81 30.92
C ASP A 330 -2.75 57.00 30.21
N GLY A 331 -2.53 56.27 29.13
CA GLY A 331 -1.35 56.40 28.27
C GLY A 331 -1.58 55.81 26.89
N ASP A 332 -1.81 56.69 25.92
CA ASP A 332 -1.95 56.41 24.49
C ASP A 332 -0.84 55.49 23.93
N GLY A 333 -1.25 54.41 23.27
CA GLY A 333 -0.39 53.54 22.46
C GLY A 333 -1.19 52.91 21.32
N GLN A 334 -0.79 53.19 20.09
CA GLN A 334 -1.38 52.76 18.82
C GLN A 334 -1.68 51.25 18.74
N PRO A 335 -2.64 50.82 17.91
CA PRO A 335 -2.94 49.41 17.71
C PRO A 335 -1.75 48.77 16.98
N THR A 336 -0.99 47.93 17.68
CA THR A 336 -0.07 47.00 17.02
C THR A 336 -0.92 45.90 16.41
N GLU A 337 -0.71 45.73 15.12
CA GLU A 337 -1.42 44.81 14.25
C GLU A 337 -1.33 43.38 14.79
N ARG A 338 -2.46 42.66 14.71
CA ARG A 338 -2.50 41.21 14.75
C ARG A 338 -1.55 40.70 13.67
N SER A 339 -0.37 40.21 14.05
CA SER A 339 0.44 39.38 13.16
C SER A 339 -0.13 37.97 13.21
N THR A 340 -0.69 37.59 12.08
CA THR A 340 -1.20 36.28 11.73
C THR A 340 -0.12 35.23 11.93
N VAL A 341 -0.39 34.25 12.81
CA VAL A 341 0.34 32.97 12.82
C VAL A 341 0.08 32.34 11.45
N HIS A 342 1.07 32.36 10.57
CA HIS A 342 1.04 31.60 9.33
C HIS A 342 1.41 30.16 9.66
N ASP A 343 0.66 29.20 9.09
CA ASP A 343 1.00 27.78 9.08
C ASP A 343 2.37 27.59 8.41
N GLU A 344 3.42 27.41 9.21
CA GLU A 344 4.75 27.03 8.72
C GLU A 344 4.93 25.52 8.92
N THR A 345 5.09 24.78 7.82
CA THR A 345 5.34 23.33 7.84
C THR A 345 6.84 23.08 7.69
N PRO A 346 7.49 22.32 8.60
CA PRO A 346 8.90 21.95 8.47
C PRO A 346 9.18 21.27 7.13
N LEU A 347 10.36 21.50 6.56
CA LEU A 347 10.74 20.91 5.28
C LEU A 347 10.63 19.38 5.25
N ALA A 348 10.96 18.75 6.38
CA ALA A 348 10.92 17.30 6.59
C ALA A 348 9.48 16.73 6.62
N ASP A 349 8.49 17.58 6.93
CA ASP A 349 7.08 17.22 7.08
C ASP A 349 6.25 17.54 5.84
N LEU A 350 6.87 18.09 4.79
CA LEU A 350 6.26 18.20 3.47
C LEU A 350 6.08 16.78 2.91
N SER A 351 4.97 16.12 3.25
CA SER A 351 4.63 14.80 2.71
C SER A 351 4.42 14.90 1.20
N VAL A 352 5.06 14.00 0.44
CA VAL A 352 4.98 13.84 -1.02
C VAL A 352 3.54 13.99 -1.52
N ALA A 353 3.18 15.20 -1.91
CA ALA A 353 2.07 15.47 -2.80
C ALA A 353 2.73 15.93 -4.09
N ASP A 354 2.44 15.25 -5.20
CA ASP A 354 2.88 15.68 -6.53
C ASP A 354 2.61 17.18 -6.71
N GLY A 355 3.67 17.98 -6.71
CA GLY A 355 3.55 19.42 -6.73
C GLY A 355 4.90 20.13 -6.62
N TYR A 356 4.96 21.28 -7.28
CA TYR A 356 6.03 22.25 -7.11
C TYR A 356 5.69 23.14 -5.91
N THR A 357 6.66 23.39 -5.04
CA THR A 357 6.49 24.25 -3.85
C THR A 357 7.51 25.38 -3.81
N THR A 358 7.20 26.41 -3.03
CA THR A 358 8.11 27.54 -2.76
C THR A 358 8.64 27.43 -1.34
N VAL A 359 9.96 27.42 -1.20
CA VAL A 359 10.64 27.28 0.10
C VAL A 359 11.53 28.49 0.35
N THR A 360 11.63 28.90 1.62
CA THR A 360 12.60 29.91 2.06
C THR A 360 13.65 29.22 2.90
N VAL A 361 14.91 29.31 2.50
CA VAL A 361 16.01 28.60 3.14
C VAL A 361 17.23 29.51 3.32
N GLU A 362 17.92 29.37 4.44
CA GLU A 362 19.23 29.94 4.69
C GLU A 362 20.31 28.93 4.35
N VAL A 363 21.26 29.30 3.50
CA VAL A 363 22.37 28.42 3.14
C VAL A 363 23.43 28.44 4.24
N LEU A 364 23.69 27.30 4.89
CA LEU A 364 24.70 27.16 5.94
C LEU A 364 26.08 26.77 5.39
N GLY A 365 26.14 26.07 4.25
CA GLY A 365 27.39 25.65 3.63
C GLY A 365 27.21 25.04 2.25
N PHE A 366 28.27 25.08 1.43
CA PHE A 366 28.32 24.55 0.07
C PHE A 366 29.51 23.62 -0.13
N GLU A 367 29.27 22.47 -0.75
CA GLU A 367 30.31 21.54 -1.21
C GLU A 367 30.13 21.25 -2.71
N GLU A 368 31.21 21.41 -3.46
CA GLU A 368 31.29 21.01 -4.87
C GLU A 368 31.63 19.52 -4.93
N ASN A 369 30.78 18.73 -5.57
CA ASN A 369 30.90 17.28 -5.56
C ASN A 369 31.63 16.83 -6.84
N THR A 370 32.87 16.33 -6.70
CA THR A 370 33.73 15.97 -7.84
C THR A 370 33.47 14.58 -8.43
N ALA A 371 32.31 13.96 -8.16
CA ALA A 371 32.02 12.58 -8.54
C ALA A 371 31.36 12.48 -9.93
N GLU A 372 31.87 11.59 -10.80
CA GLU A 372 31.43 11.42 -12.21
C GLU A 372 29.95 11.01 -12.41
N ARG A 373 29.20 10.71 -11.34
CA ARG A 373 27.79 10.29 -11.40
C ARG A 373 26.90 10.86 -10.27
N GLY A 374 27.33 11.95 -9.61
CA GLY A 374 26.56 12.62 -8.55
C GLY A 374 26.10 14.03 -8.94
N PRO A 375 25.21 14.67 -8.16
CA PRO A 375 24.85 16.07 -8.35
C PRO A 375 26.11 16.95 -8.26
N ALA A 376 26.23 17.97 -9.10
CA ALA A 376 27.44 18.78 -9.20
C ALA A 376 27.72 19.59 -7.93
N TYR A 377 26.68 19.98 -7.18
CA TYR A 377 26.76 20.75 -5.94
C TYR A 377 25.77 20.21 -4.91
N SER A 378 26.17 20.22 -3.63
CA SER A 378 25.29 19.96 -2.49
C SER A 378 25.45 21.07 -1.45
N GLY A 379 24.38 21.43 -0.76
CA GLY A 379 24.42 22.50 0.24
C GLY A 379 23.59 22.15 1.46
N THR A 380 24.11 22.53 2.63
CA THR A 380 23.37 22.44 3.89
C THR A 380 22.55 23.70 4.03
N VAL A 381 21.25 23.58 4.28
CA VAL A 381 20.37 24.71 4.46
C VAL A 381 19.58 24.62 5.76
N ARG A 382 19.09 25.76 6.23
CA ARG A 382 18.20 25.89 7.38
C ARG A 382 16.90 26.54 6.94
N ASP A 383 15.75 25.94 7.24
CA ASP A 383 14.45 26.53 6.91
C ASP A 383 13.95 27.52 7.99
N ALA A 384 12.75 28.08 7.80
CA ALA A 384 12.14 29.02 8.74
C ALA A 384 11.80 28.40 10.12
N THR A 385 11.75 27.07 10.22
CA THR A 385 11.50 26.31 11.45
C THR A 385 12.79 25.93 12.18
N ASP A 386 13.94 26.52 11.80
CA ASP A 386 15.28 26.19 12.30
C ASP A 386 15.74 24.74 12.00
N MET A 387 15.04 24.02 11.10
CA MET A 387 15.42 22.67 10.67
C MET A 387 16.57 22.72 9.67
N VAL A 388 17.57 21.84 9.85
CA VAL A 388 18.76 21.77 8.98
C VAL A 388 18.71 20.54 8.08
N ASP A 389 18.79 20.76 6.77
CA ASP A 389 18.70 19.71 5.74
C ASP A 389 19.80 19.82 4.67
N VAL A 390 20.01 18.74 3.91
CA VAL A 390 20.97 18.68 2.81
C VAL A 390 20.22 18.65 1.48
N ILE A 391 20.49 19.65 0.65
CA ILE A 391 19.86 19.80 -0.66
C ILE A 391 20.86 19.51 -1.77
N ASP A 392 20.41 18.73 -2.77
CA ASP A 392 21.17 18.41 -3.97
C ASP A 392 20.82 19.36 -5.12
N PHE A 393 21.83 20.12 -5.55
CA PHE A 393 21.72 21.11 -6.63
C PHE A 393 22.15 20.46 -7.95
N ALA A 394 21.29 19.62 -8.53
CA ALA A 394 21.52 19.00 -9.82
C ALA A 394 21.10 19.93 -10.98
N GLY A 395 22.03 20.30 -11.87
CA GLY A 395 21.72 20.82 -13.20
C GLY A 395 21.23 22.28 -13.32
N VAL A 396 21.04 23.02 -12.25
CA VAL A 396 20.54 24.41 -12.30
C VAL A 396 21.69 25.42 -12.26
N ALA A 397 22.04 26.01 -13.42
CA ALA A 397 23.12 26.99 -13.54
C ALA A 397 22.90 28.27 -12.72
N GLU A 398 21.64 28.61 -12.41
CA GLU A 398 21.23 29.79 -11.64
C GLU A 398 21.52 29.66 -10.14
N LEU A 399 21.74 28.43 -9.64
CA LEU A 399 22.05 28.15 -8.23
C LEU A 399 23.56 28.14 -7.93
N ALA A 400 24.42 28.27 -8.95
CA ALA A 400 25.88 28.30 -8.80
C ALA A 400 26.43 29.59 -8.16
N GLY A 401 25.56 30.57 -7.86
CA GLY A 401 25.92 31.87 -7.26
C GLY A 401 25.46 32.07 -5.82
N LEU A 402 24.93 31.04 -5.17
CA LEU A 402 24.47 31.12 -3.78
C LEU A 402 25.65 31.21 -2.81
N GLU A 403 25.56 32.11 -1.82
CA GLU A 403 26.61 32.30 -0.80
C GLU A 403 26.14 31.79 0.57
N ALA A 404 27.05 31.17 1.32
CA ALA A 404 26.77 30.75 2.69
C ALA A 404 26.46 31.96 3.60
N GLY A 405 25.48 31.81 4.48
CA GLY A 405 24.98 32.84 5.40
C GLY A 405 23.90 33.76 4.82
N LYS A 406 23.39 33.48 3.61
CA LYS A 406 22.30 34.23 2.98
C LYS A 406 21.00 33.43 2.91
N CYS A 407 19.88 34.15 2.96
CA CYS A 407 18.54 33.59 2.83
C CYS A 407 18.01 33.77 1.41
N TYR A 408 17.42 32.71 0.87
CA TYR A 408 16.89 32.68 -0.48
C TYR A 408 15.45 32.16 -0.49
N ARG A 409 14.59 32.78 -1.30
CA ARG A 409 13.30 32.23 -1.70
C ARG A 409 13.51 31.46 -2.99
N ILE A 410 13.10 30.20 -3.02
CA ILE A 410 13.22 29.35 -4.19
C ILE A 410 11.84 28.81 -4.56
N SER A 411 11.37 29.21 -5.74
CA SER A 411 10.04 28.85 -6.25
C SER A 411 10.15 27.73 -7.28
N GLY A 412 9.18 26.80 -7.26
CA GLY A 412 9.12 25.74 -8.26
C GLY A 412 9.97 24.51 -7.92
N THR A 413 10.18 24.21 -6.62
CA THR A 413 11.03 23.08 -6.20
C THR A 413 10.21 21.80 -6.11
N LYS A 414 10.75 20.69 -6.62
CA LYS A 414 10.15 19.36 -6.49
C LYS A 414 10.76 18.66 -5.28
N LEU A 415 9.93 18.05 -4.44
CA LEU A 415 10.39 17.28 -3.29
C LEU A 415 10.42 15.80 -3.67
N GLU A 416 11.56 15.14 -3.48
CA GLU A 416 11.72 13.71 -3.77
C GLU A 416 12.26 12.97 -2.55
N ILE A 417 11.63 11.85 -2.18
CA ILE A 417 12.15 11.02 -1.08
C ILE A 417 13.22 10.10 -1.65
N HIS A 418 14.45 10.23 -1.15
CA HIS A 418 15.55 9.34 -1.53
C HIS A 418 15.66 8.19 -0.53
N ASP A 419 15.69 6.96 -1.04
CA ASP A 419 15.72 5.70 -0.26
C ASP A 419 16.82 5.59 0.81
N LYS A 420 17.88 6.41 0.73
CA LYS A 420 19.06 6.33 1.59
C LYS A 420 19.16 7.45 2.62
N TYR A 421 18.53 8.61 2.37
CA TYR A 421 18.75 9.83 3.15
C TYR A 421 17.46 10.48 3.68
N GLY A 422 16.29 10.00 3.27
CA GLY A 422 15.00 10.57 3.67
C GLY A 422 14.46 11.57 2.64
N PRO A 423 13.51 12.45 3.01
CA PRO A 423 13.03 13.49 2.11
C PRO A 423 14.20 14.40 1.72
N GLN A 424 14.44 14.55 0.41
CA GLN A 424 15.43 15.48 -0.13
C GLN A 424 14.72 16.44 -1.08
N LEU A 425 15.08 17.72 -1.02
CA LEU A 425 14.70 18.65 -2.08
C LEU A 425 15.58 18.37 -3.29
N THR A 426 14.96 18.00 -4.40
CA THR A 426 15.64 17.84 -5.68
C THR A 426 15.18 18.96 -6.59
N PHE A 427 16.09 19.83 -7.02
CA PHE A 427 15.73 20.84 -8.01
C PHE A 427 15.51 20.18 -9.36
N SER A 428 14.30 20.30 -9.89
CA SER A 428 14.07 20.00 -11.30
C SER A 428 14.61 21.13 -12.17
N GLU A 429 14.90 20.82 -13.43
CA GLU A 429 15.27 21.76 -14.51
C GLU A 429 14.21 22.86 -14.80
N TYR A 430 13.09 22.88 -14.06
CA TYR A 430 12.01 23.86 -14.13
C TYR A 430 11.94 24.83 -12.93
N ALA A 431 12.98 24.89 -12.09
CA ALA A 431 13.08 25.93 -11.04
C ALA A 431 12.86 27.30 -11.69
N THR A 432 11.83 28.02 -11.24
CA THR A 432 11.30 29.12 -12.05
C THR A 432 11.91 30.46 -11.64
N GLU A 433 12.22 30.67 -10.34
CA GLU A 433 12.88 31.88 -9.83
C GLU A 433 13.64 31.65 -8.50
N VAL A 434 14.81 32.28 -8.36
CA VAL A 434 15.62 32.33 -7.13
C VAL A 434 15.81 33.80 -6.75
N ALA A 435 15.35 34.19 -5.55
CA ALA A 435 15.48 35.56 -5.06
C ALA A 435 16.18 35.61 -3.70
N GLU A 436 17.23 36.42 -3.56
CA GLU A 436 17.86 36.73 -2.27
C GLU A 436 16.89 37.58 -1.43
N ILE A 437 16.64 37.17 -0.19
CA ILE A 437 15.80 37.92 0.75
C ILE A 437 16.68 38.44 1.89
N GLN A 438 16.42 39.68 2.35
CA GLN A 438 17.00 40.16 3.59
C GLN A 438 16.44 39.39 4.80
N GLN A 439 17.30 39.12 5.80
CA GLN A 439 16.93 38.43 7.04
C GLN A 439 15.63 39.00 7.63
N GLY A 440 14.61 38.14 7.78
CA GLY A 440 13.36 38.47 8.48
C GLY A 440 12.07 38.50 7.66
N VAL A 441 12.06 38.08 6.37
CA VAL A 441 10.82 38.01 5.57
C VAL A 441 10.70 36.68 4.81
N GLY A 442 10.34 35.60 5.51
CA GLY A 442 9.93 34.33 4.90
C GLY A 442 8.47 34.05 5.20
N THR A 443 7.69 33.62 4.21
CA THR A 443 6.36 33.02 4.39
C THR A 443 6.26 31.80 3.47
N THR A 444 5.65 30.71 3.94
CA THR A 444 5.26 29.55 3.14
C THR A 444 3.79 29.68 2.75
N GLU A 445 3.49 29.84 1.47
CA GLU A 445 2.11 29.77 0.96
C GLU A 445 1.87 28.42 0.27
N ARG A 446 0.83 27.70 0.72
CA ARG A 446 0.34 26.49 0.05
C ARG A 446 -0.53 26.92 -1.13
N GLY A 447 -0.03 26.76 -2.35
CA GLY A 447 -0.77 27.10 -3.57
C GLY A 447 -1.99 26.18 -3.77
N ASP A 448 -3.17 26.79 -3.90
CA ASP A 448 -4.42 26.11 -4.24
C ASP A 448 -4.39 25.61 -5.70
N ARG A 449 -5.13 24.53 -5.99
CA ARG A 449 -5.17 23.94 -7.34
C ARG A 449 -5.82 24.92 -8.33
N GLY A 450 -5.00 25.64 -9.08
CA GLY A 450 -5.43 26.29 -10.33
C GLY A 450 -4.69 27.58 -10.64
N ALA A 451 -3.56 27.48 -11.34
CA ALA A 451 -3.06 28.44 -12.33
C ALA A 451 -1.58 28.13 -12.62
N ASN A 452 -1.34 27.29 -13.63
CA ASN A 452 -0.12 27.33 -14.45
C ASN A 452 -0.44 26.62 -15.76
N ALA A 453 -1.43 27.16 -16.46
CA ALA A 453 -1.47 27.13 -17.91
C ALA A 453 -0.92 28.48 -18.37
N ASP A 454 -0.15 28.45 -19.46
CA ASP A 454 0.31 29.59 -20.25
C ASP A 454 1.62 30.28 -19.85
N LEU A 455 2.73 29.69 -20.32
CA LEU A 455 3.87 30.45 -20.88
C LEU A 455 4.47 29.68 -22.06
N ALA A 456 3.91 29.89 -23.26
CA ALA A 456 4.64 30.08 -24.54
C ALA A 456 3.65 30.22 -25.72
N GLU A 457 3.33 31.48 -26.07
CA GLU A 457 2.94 31.88 -27.44
C GLU A 457 4.05 31.45 -28.43
N SER A 458 3.89 31.17 -29.72
CA SER A 458 2.95 31.53 -30.79
C SER A 458 3.14 30.47 -31.91
N THR A 459 2.21 30.16 -32.81
CA THR A 459 1.83 30.98 -33.96
C THR A 459 0.53 30.50 -34.61
N ASP A 460 -0.40 31.44 -34.78
CA ASP A 460 -1.07 31.80 -36.04
C ASP A 460 -1.91 30.76 -36.81
N ALA A 461 -3.24 30.94 -36.80
CA ALA A 461 -4.08 31.13 -38.00
C ALA A 461 -5.60 31.07 -37.68
N THR A 462 -6.21 32.25 -37.65
CA THR A 462 -7.52 32.66 -38.22
C THR A 462 -8.60 31.62 -38.58
N ASP A 463 -9.76 31.80 -37.92
CA ASP A 463 -11.04 32.30 -38.48
C ASP A 463 -12.19 31.31 -38.85
N GLN A 464 -13.40 31.78 -38.49
CA GLN A 464 -14.79 31.40 -38.88
C GLN A 464 -15.40 30.13 -38.26
N ALA A 465 -16.29 30.18 -37.25
CA ALA A 465 -17.61 30.81 -37.11
C ALA A 465 -18.76 30.13 -37.89
N VAL A 466 -19.90 29.99 -37.19
CA VAL A 466 -21.31 29.99 -37.68
C VAL A 466 -22.09 28.66 -37.70
N THR A 467 -22.88 28.50 -36.61
CA THR A 467 -24.34 28.20 -36.48
C THR A 467 -24.98 26.82 -36.69
N ASP A 468 -26.04 26.67 -35.87
CA ASP A 468 -27.25 25.85 -35.95
C ASP A 468 -27.10 24.35 -35.65
N GLY A 469 -27.90 23.73 -34.78
CA GLY A 469 -29.24 24.07 -34.31
C GLY A 469 -30.23 23.04 -34.85
N GLY A 470 -31.02 22.42 -33.96
CA GLY A 470 -32.27 21.76 -34.37
C GLY A 470 -32.38 20.28 -34.06
N ALA A 471 -33.19 20.00 -33.04
CA ALA A 471 -33.81 18.70 -32.75
C ALA A 471 -34.82 18.28 -33.82
N THR A 472 -35.17 16.98 -33.89
CA THR A 472 -36.56 16.47 -33.94
C THR A 472 -36.61 14.94 -33.83
N ALA A 473 -37.77 14.47 -33.37
CA ALA A 473 -38.08 13.16 -32.81
C ALA A 473 -38.57 12.10 -33.81
N SER A 474 -38.79 10.89 -33.23
CA SER A 474 -39.83 9.88 -33.51
C SER A 474 -39.81 9.12 -34.85
N ASP A 475 -39.69 7.79 -34.80
CA ASP A 475 -40.85 6.86 -34.80
C ASP A 475 -40.41 5.38 -34.88
N THR A 476 -41.16 4.54 -34.17
CA THR A 476 -41.28 3.06 -34.35
C THR A 476 -42.54 2.79 -35.19
N PRO A 477 -42.98 1.55 -35.59
CA PRO A 477 -42.47 0.18 -35.37
C PRO A 477 -42.56 -0.77 -36.61
N ASP A 478 -42.19 -2.05 -36.43
CA ASP A 478 -43.06 -3.25 -36.60
C ASP A 478 -42.44 -4.51 -37.28
N ALA A 479 -42.86 -5.64 -36.71
CA ALA A 479 -42.81 -7.09 -36.97
C ALA A 479 -42.10 -7.75 -38.19
N GLY A 480 -41.49 -8.92 -37.89
CA GLY A 480 -41.97 -10.21 -38.44
C GLY A 480 -40.98 -11.15 -39.16
N GLY A 481 -40.84 -12.40 -38.67
CA GLY A 481 -40.95 -13.60 -39.53
C GLY A 481 -39.71 -14.42 -39.93
N THR A 482 -39.46 -15.50 -39.18
CA THR A 482 -39.28 -16.92 -39.62
C THR A 482 -38.20 -17.41 -40.62
N THR A 483 -37.51 -18.47 -40.15
CA THR A 483 -37.10 -19.74 -40.80
C THR A 483 -35.96 -19.80 -41.83
N GLY A 484 -35.01 -20.72 -41.59
CA GLY A 484 -34.07 -21.25 -42.57
C GLY A 484 -33.02 -22.17 -41.97
N GLU A 485 -33.20 -23.49 -42.11
CA GLU A 485 -32.23 -24.56 -41.85
C GLU A 485 -30.98 -24.46 -42.76
N GLU A 486 -29.82 -24.91 -42.28
CA GLU A 486 -29.08 -26.09 -42.81
C GLU A 486 -27.59 -26.10 -42.37
N THR A 487 -27.26 -27.15 -41.61
CA THR A 487 -26.04 -28.00 -41.59
C THR A 487 -24.64 -27.44 -41.93
N PRO A 488 -23.63 -27.66 -41.06
CA PRO A 488 -22.21 -27.58 -41.41
C PRO A 488 -21.62 -28.95 -41.78
N PRO A 489 -20.68 -29.06 -42.73
CA PRO A 489 -19.73 -30.16 -42.76
C PRO A 489 -18.29 -29.70 -42.52
N GLU A 490 -17.69 -30.35 -41.51
CA GLU A 490 -16.30 -30.81 -41.39
C GLU A 490 -15.14 -29.91 -41.85
N SER A 491 -14.23 -29.64 -40.89
CA SER A 491 -12.80 -29.50 -41.17
C SER A 491 -12.00 -30.50 -40.30
N PRO A 492 -10.91 -31.08 -40.84
CA PRO A 492 -10.17 -32.17 -40.22
C PRO A 492 -9.08 -31.70 -39.26
N ASP A 493 -8.73 -32.61 -38.35
CA ASP A 493 -7.67 -32.56 -37.36
C ASP A 493 -6.26 -32.29 -37.93
N ALA A 494 -5.51 -31.46 -37.19
CA ALA A 494 -4.18 -31.74 -36.62
C ALA A 494 -3.04 -30.74 -36.92
N SER A 495 -2.46 -30.29 -35.80
CA SER A 495 -1.09 -29.81 -35.59
C SER A 495 -0.75 -28.34 -35.85
N SER A 496 -0.88 -27.53 -34.80
CA SER A 496 0.30 -26.96 -34.15
C SER A 496 -0.05 -26.57 -32.71
N ALA A 497 0.15 -27.51 -31.78
CA ALA A 497 0.30 -27.16 -30.37
C ALA A 497 1.54 -26.26 -30.25
N VAL A 498 1.36 -25.02 -29.81
CA VAL A 498 2.48 -24.22 -29.31
C VAL A 498 2.80 -24.75 -27.91
N PRO A 499 4.04 -25.15 -27.61
CA PRO A 499 4.40 -25.66 -26.28
C PRO A 499 4.25 -24.58 -25.21
N ASP A 500 3.84 -24.99 -24.01
CA ASP A 500 3.68 -24.19 -22.78
C ASP A 500 5.01 -23.67 -22.18
N ASP A 501 6.04 -23.48 -23.00
CA ASP A 501 7.31 -22.93 -22.54
C ASP A 501 8.03 -22.25 -23.71
N ALA A 502 7.99 -20.92 -23.80
CA ALA A 502 8.99 -20.12 -24.52
C ALA A 502 8.77 -18.61 -24.40
N THR A 503 9.73 -17.94 -23.79
CA THR A 503 10.30 -16.65 -24.22
C THR A 503 10.76 -16.72 -25.69
N SER A 504 9.81 -16.89 -26.61
CA SER A 504 10.06 -16.93 -28.04
C SER A 504 9.51 -15.66 -28.65
N THR A 505 10.39 -14.85 -29.25
CA THR A 505 10.08 -13.60 -29.95
C THR A 505 8.96 -13.75 -31.01
N ARG A 506 8.74 -14.97 -31.51
CA ARG A 506 7.65 -15.29 -32.45
C ARG A 506 6.26 -15.37 -31.78
N ALA A 507 6.21 -15.78 -30.52
CA ALA A 507 4.97 -15.75 -29.74
C ALA A 507 4.61 -14.31 -29.37
N ASP A 508 5.63 -13.49 -29.04
CA ASP A 508 5.46 -12.06 -28.77
C ASP A 508 5.02 -11.27 -30.02
N ALA A 509 5.51 -11.66 -31.20
CA ALA A 509 5.03 -11.10 -32.48
C ALA A 509 3.53 -11.37 -32.73
N VAL A 510 3.04 -12.58 -32.42
CA VAL A 510 1.62 -12.93 -32.54
C VAL A 510 0.77 -12.21 -31.48
N ARG A 511 1.33 -11.94 -30.31
CA ARG A 511 0.69 -11.16 -29.24
C ARG A 511 0.46 -9.69 -29.61
N LEU A 512 1.41 -9.06 -30.32
CA LEU A 512 1.21 -7.70 -30.83
C LEU A 512 0.03 -7.58 -31.79
N ARG A 513 -0.27 -8.65 -32.54
CA ARG A 513 -1.46 -8.73 -33.39
C ARG A 513 -2.75 -8.67 -32.58
N GLU A 514 -2.85 -9.43 -31.49
CA GLU A 514 -4.03 -9.46 -30.62
C GLU A 514 -4.34 -8.07 -30.02
N LEU A 515 -3.30 -7.30 -29.67
CA LEU A 515 -3.47 -5.91 -29.19
C LEU A 515 -4.08 -4.99 -30.26
N ILE A 516 -3.74 -5.20 -31.53
CA ILE A 516 -4.30 -4.42 -32.64
C ILE A 516 -5.74 -4.84 -32.95
N GLU A 517 -6.05 -6.13 -32.85
CA GLU A 517 -7.40 -6.65 -33.03
C GLU A 517 -8.36 -6.21 -31.91
N GLN A 518 -7.87 -6.07 -30.67
CA GLN A 518 -8.66 -5.62 -29.52
C GLN A 518 -8.94 -4.10 -29.51
N ALA A 519 -8.20 -3.30 -30.27
CA ALA A 519 -8.29 -1.84 -30.26
C ALA A 519 -9.37 -1.26 -31.21
N GLY A 520 -10.33 -2.07 -31.70
CA GLY A 520 -11.29 -1.73 -32.77
C GLY A 520 -11.77 -0.26 -32.79
N SER A 521 -11.63 0.46 -33.91
CA SER A 521 -12.54 0.37 -35.05
C SER A 521 -11.89 0.34 -36.45
N ASP A 522 -10.57 0.47 -36.57
CA ASP A 522 -9.86 0.49 -37.87
C ASP A 522 -8.69 -0.52 -37.99
N GLY A 523 -8.47 -1.37 -36.97
CA GLY A 523 -7.42 -2.41 -36.99
C GLY A 523 -5.99 -1.85 -37.15
N ARG A 524 -5.77 -0.63 -36.67
CA ARG A 524 -4.58 0.20 -36.91
C ARG A 524 -4.11 0.88 -35.63
N LEU A 525 -2.81 0.79 -35.31
CA LEU A 525 -2.22 1.45 -34.12
C LEU A 525 -0.90 2.16 -34.45
N PRO A 526 -0.71 3.42 -34.01
CA PRO A 526 0.58 4.09 -34.11
C PRO A 526 1.67 3.37 -33.32
N ARG A 527 2.93 3.44 -33.78
CA ARG A 527 4.10 2.80 -33.13
C ARG A 527 4.18 3.07 -31.62
N GLY A 528 4.08 4.33 -31.23
CA GLY A 528 4.22 4.72 -29.82
C GLY A 528 3.14 4.12 -28.93
N GLU A 529 1.91 4.04 -29.44
CA GLU A 529 0.78 3.49 -28.69
C GLU A 529 0.82 1.96 -28.64
N LEU A 530 1.24 1.29 -29.72
CA LEU A 530 1.45 -0.16 -29.74
C LEU A 530 2.51 -0.58 -28.73
N LEU A 531 3.66 0.13 -28.68
CA LEU A 531 4.74 -0.16 -27.74
C LEU A 531 4.34 0.15 -26.29
N ALA A 532 3.58 1.23 -26.04
CA ALA A 532 3.05 1.57 -24.72
C ALA A 532 2.04 0.51 -24.23
N LYS A 533 1.15 0.05 -25.11
CA LYS A 533 0.20 -1.04 -24.79
C LYS A 533 0.92 -2.37 -24.58
N ALA A 534 1.96 -2.68 -25.36
CA ALA A 534 2.76 -3.89 -25.20
C ALA A 534 3.53 -3.91 -23.87
N THR A 535 4.07 -2.77 -23.45
CA THR A 535 4.77 -2.65 -22.16
C THR A 535 3.82 -2.74 -20.97
N GLN A 536 2.62 -2.17 -21.09
CA GLN A 536 1.56 -2.31 -20.07
C GLN A 536 0.94 -3.72 -20.03
N TRP A 537 0.88 -4.41 -21.16
CA TRP A 537 0.29 -5.74 -21.26
C TRP A 537 1.28 -6.82 -20.83
N ARG A 538 1.09 -7.35 -19.61
CA ARG A 538 1.90 -8.40 -18.98
C ARG A 538 3.38 -8.05 -18.75
N GLY A 539 3.76 -6.77 -18.77
CA GLY A 539 5.07 -6.31 -18.31
C GLY A 539 6.23 -6.64 -19.27
N MET A 540 5.98 -6.62 -20.59
CA MET A 540 7.06 -6.70 -21.57
C MET A 540 7.97 -5.47 -21.39
N ASP A 541 9.28 -5.64 -21.28
CA ASP A 541 10.19 -4.50 -21.25
C ASP A 541 10.27 -3.82 -22.63
N PRO A 542 10.66 -2.53 -22.71
CA PRO A 542 10.67 -1.78 -23.96
C PRO A 542 11.55 -2.42 -25.06
N GLU A 543 12.70 -3.02 -24.72
CA GLU A 543 13.58 -3.65 -25.70
C GLU A 543 12.97 -4.93 -26.28
N THR A 544 12.29 -5.72 -25.44
CA THR A 544 11.55 -6.91 -25.88
C THR A 544 10.37 -6.54 -26.78
N ALA A 545 9.66 -5.44 -26.48
CA ALA A 545 8.56 -4.96 -27.32
C ALA A 545 9.04 -4.51 -28.71
N GLU A 546 10.18 -3.82 -28.79
CA GLU A 546 10.79 -3.46 -30.07
C GLU A 546 11.26 -4.69 -30.87
N THR A 547 11.84 -5.68 -30.18
CA THR A 547 12.32 -6.92 -30.80
C THR A 547 11.15 -7.77 -31.32
N ALA A 548 10.03 -7.81 -30.58
CA ALA A 548 8.79 -8.46 -30.99
C ALA A 548 8.17 -7.77 -32.21
N LEU A 549 8.16 -6.44 -32.25
CA LEU A 549 7.66 -5.65 -33.38
C LEU A 549 8.48 -5.89 -34.65
N ALA A 550 9.81 -5.85 -34.55
CA ALA A 550 10.71 -6.17 -35.66
C ALA A 550 10.48 -7.59 -36.21
N THR A 551 10.23 -8.54 -35.31
CA THR A 551 9.92 -9.93 -35.67
C THR A 551 8.55 -10.05 -36.33
N ALA A 552 7.54 -9.32 -35.86
CA ALA A 552 6.20 -9.29 -36.44
C ALA A 552 6.21 -8.76 -37.88
N LEU A 553 6.99 -7.71 -38.16
CA LEU A 553 7.17 -7.16 -39.51
C LEU A 553 7.91 -8.14 -40.43
N THR A 554 8.97 -8.78 -39.93
CA THR A 554 9.79 -9.72 -40.72
C THR A 554 9.05 -11.03 -41.03
N THR A 555 8.17 -11.47 -40.12
CA THR A 555 7.36 -12.69 -40.28
C THR A 555 6.03 -12.45 -41.00
N GLY A 556 5.71 -11.20 -41.35
CA GLY A 556 4.49 -10.84 -42.07
C GLY A 556 3.23 -10.95 -41.20
N VAL A 557 3.37 -10.85 -39.88
CA VAL A 557 2.24 -10.81 -38.94
C VAL A 557 1.63 -9.41 -38.88
N LEU A 558 2.47 -8.38 -39.02
CA LEU A 558 2.08 -6.98 -39.09
C LEU A 558 2.68 -6.31 -40.34
N GLN A 559 2.02 -5.26 -40.83
CA GLN A 559 2.53 -4.41 -41.90
C GLN A 559 2.59 -2.96 -41.43
N GLU A 560 3.64 -2.26 -41.88
CA GLU A 560 3.81 -0.82 -41.69
C GLU A 560 3.47 -0.09 -43.01
N PRO A 561 2.26 0.48 -43.17
CA PRO A 561 2.01 1.47 -44.20
C PRO A 561 2.86 2.74 -43.95
N GLU A 562 3.14 3.49 -45.03
CA GLU A 562 4.07 4.66 -45.10
C GLU A 562 3.82 5.79 -44.06
N THR A 563 2.78 5.67 -43.23
CA THR A 563 2.36 6.61 -42.19
C THR A 563 2.81 6.25 -40.77
N GLY A 564 3.50 5.11 -40.55
CA GLY A 564 3.97 4.69 -39.21
C GLY A 564 2.88 4.13 -38.29
N VAL A 565 1.79 3.65 -38.89
CA VAL A 565 0.61 3.09 -38.21
C VAL A 565 0.51 1.62 -38.59
N TYR A 566 0.67 0.71 -37.64
CA TYR A 566 0.72 -0.74 -37.90
C TYR A 566 -0.67 -1.36 -38.03
N GLU A 567 -0.82 -2.27 -38.99
CA GLU A 567 -2.04 -3.07 -39.19
C GLU A 567 -1.73 -4.57 -39.28
N VAL A 568 -2.72 -5.39 -38.95
CA VAL A 568 -2.64 -6.85 -39.05
C VAL A 568 -2.74 -7.27 -40.52
N VAL A 569 -1.83 -8.16 -40.95
CA VAL A 569 -1.77 -8.70 -42.33
C VAL A 569 -2.74 -9.85 -42.55
#